data_AF-A0A3R9T6F3-F1
#
_entry.id   AF-A0A3R9T6F3-F1
#
_cell.length_a   1.000
_cell.length_b   1.000
_cell.length_c   1.000
_cell.angle_alpha   90.00
_cell.angle_beta   90.00
_cell.angle_gamma   90.00
#
_symmetry.space_group_name_H-M   'P 1'
#
loop_
_entity.id
_entity.type
_entity.pdbx_description
1 polymer ?
#
loop_
_entity_poly.entity_id
_entity_poly.type
_entity_poly.pdbx_seq_one_letter_code
_entity_poly.pdbx_strand_id
1 'polypeptide(L)' 'MNILIVDDHPLFRHALIQAVRYSLPQAQIHETASVDEFYERLENGAEPDLVLLDLNL' A
#
# COMPACT_ATOMS: atom_id res chain seq x y z
N MET A 1 -3.75 8.01 -9.47
CA MET A 1 -2.78 6.90 -9.35
C MET A 1 -3.02 6.25 -8.01
N ASN A 2 -3.48 5.02 -8.02
CA ASN A 2 -3.86 4.23 -6.87
C ASN A 2 -2.66 3.36 -6.49
N ILE A 3 -2.15 3.57 -5.29
CA ILE A 3 -0.97 2.87 -4.77
C ILE A 3 -1.42 2.04 -3.56
N LEU A 4 -1.09 0.75 -3.57
CA LEU A 4 -1.36 -0.15 -2.46
C LEU A 4 -0.06 -0.47 -1.73
N ILE A 5 0.00 -0.22 -0.44
CA ILE A 5 1.14 -0.50 0.43
C ILE A 5 0.76 -1.66 1.37
N VAL A 6 1.55 -2.73 1.33
CA VAL A 6 1.34 -3.96 2.09
C VAL A 6 2.59 -4.18 2.94
N ASP A 7 2.48 -3.95 4.24
CA ASP A 7 3.62 -3.97 5.17
C ASP A 7 3.08 -4.14 6.59
N ASP A 8 3.51 -5.13 7.38
CA ASP A 8 3.03 -5.39 8.75
C ASP A 8 3.72 -4.50 9.80
N HIS A 9 4.77 -3.78 9.43
CA HIS A 9 5.58 -2.90 10.28
C HIS A 9 5.07 -1.45 10.24
N PRO A 10 4.38 -0.97 11.29
CA PRO A 10 3.74 0.36 11.27
C PRO A 10 4.69 1.52 10.98
N LEU A 11 5.95 1.42 11.42
CA LEU A 11 6.96 2.44 11.20
C LEU A 11 7.39 2.53 9.73
N PHE A 12 7.62 1.39 9.09
CA PHE A 12 8.04 1.32 7.69
C PHE A 12 6.91 1.73 6.77
N ARG A 13 5.71 1.19 7.00
CA ARG A 13 4.50 1.61 6.29
C ARG A 13 4.31 3.12 6.34
N HIS A 14 4.44 3.73 7.52
CA HIS A 14 4.30 5.18 7.64
C HIS A 14 5.39 5.94 6.87
N ALA A 15 6.65 5.49 6.92
CA ALA A 15 7.73 6.10 6.14
C ALA A 15 7.47 6.04 4.62
N LEU A 16 6.99 4.90 4.12
CA LEU A 16 6.62 4.72 2.71
C LEU A 16 5.48 5.67 2.31
N ILE A 17 4.44 5.78 3.13
CA ILE A 17 3.32 6.72 2.89
C ILE A 17 3.83 8.15 2.76
N GLN A 18 4.72 8.58 3.66
CA GLN A 18 5.28 9.92 3.61
C GLN A 18 6.11 10.15 2.34
N ALA A 19 6.95 9.18 1.96
CA ALA A 19 7.76 9.26 0.75
C ALA A 19 6.89 9.34 -0.52
N VAL A 20 5.81 8.54 -0.58
CA VAL A 20 4.85 8.56 -1.69
C VAL A 20 4.12 9.90 -1.73
N ARG A 21 3.59 10.40 -0.62
CA ARG A 21 2.89 11.69 -0.58
C ARG A 21 3.79 12.86 -0.97
N TYR A 22 5.05 12.82 -0.57
CA TYR A 22 6.03 13.83 -0.95
C TYR A 22 6.28 13.85 -2.46
N SER A 23 6.41 12.68 -3.07
CA SER A 23 6.75 12.54 -4.50
C SER A 23 5.53 12.65 -5.42
N LEU A 24 4.38 12.18 -4.95
CA LEU A 24 3.11 12.09 -5.68
C LEU A 24 1.94 12.57 -4.79
N PRO A 25 1.76 13.89 -4.63
CA PRO A 25 0.74 14.44 -3.72
C PRO A 25 -0.70 14.06 -4.08
N GLN A 26 -0.93 13.72 -5.36
CA GLN A 26 -2.25 13.36 -5.90
C GLN A 26 -2.51 11.84 -5.86
N ALA A 27 -1.56 11.03 -5.36
CA ALA A 27 -1.73 9.60 -5.27
C ALA A 27 -2.78 9.24 -4.21
N GLN A 28 -3.65 8.30 -4.54
CA GLN A 28 -4.54 7.67 -3.56
C GLN A 28 -3.81 6.47 -2.99
N ILE A 29 -3.57 6.50 -1.68
CA ILE A 29 -2.81 5.47 -0.99
C ILE A 29 -3.79 4.58 -0.22
N HIS A 30 -3.66 3.27 -0.43
CA HIS A 30 -4.34 2.23 0.31
C HIS A 30 -3.32 1.40 1.07
N GLU A 31 -3.74 0.87 2.21
CA GLU A 31 -2.86 0.17 3.13
C GLU A 31 -3.50 -1.15 3.54
N THR A 32 -2.66 -2.18 3.67
CA THR A 32 -3.01 -3.47 4.28
C THR A 32 -1.88 -3.92 5.19
N ALA A 33 -2.24 -4.64 6.26
CA ALA A 33 -1.30 -5.16 7.25
C ALA A 33 -0.99 -6.65 7.07
N SER A 34 -1.74 -7.33 6.22
CA SER A 34 -1.59 -8.76 5.97
C SER A 34 -1.78 -9.09 4.50
N VAL A 35 -1.30 -10.27 4.14
CA VAL A 35 -1.49 -10.87 2.81
C VAL A 35 -2.96 -11.18 2.54
N ASP A 36 -3.73 -11.58 3.56
CA ASP A 36 -5.16 -11.86 3.42
C ASP A 36 -5.95 -10.60 3.06
N GLU A 37 -5.70 -9.48 3.77
CA GLU A 37 -6.32 -8.19 3.46
C GLU A 37 -5.91 -7.68 2.06
N PHE A 38 -4.68 -7.99 1.64
CA PHE A 38 -4.19 -7.66 0.30
C PHE A 38 -4.99 -8.40 -0.79
N TYR A 39 -5.18 -9.71 -0.66
CA TYR A 39 -5.98 -10.48 -1.61
C TYR A 39 -7.45 -10.06 -1.62
N GLU A 40 -8.05 -9.84 -0.45
CA GLU A 40 -9.43 -9.36 -0.36
C GLU A 40 -9.62 -8.03 -1.08
N ARG A 41 -8.65 -7.11 -0.97
CA ARG A 41 -8.67 -5.84 -1.70
C ARG A 41 -8.45 -5.99 -3.20
N LEU A 42 -7.61 -6.90 -3.65
CA LEU A 42 -7.43 -7.15 -5.08
C LEU A 42 -8.68 -7.75 -5.73
N GLU A 43 -9.40 -8.61 -5.00
CA GLU A 43 -10.61 -9.25 -5.50
C GLU A 43 -11.83 -8.32 -5.51
N ASN A 44 -11.97 -7.45 -4.50
CA ASN A 44 -13.16 -6.61 -4.31
C ASN A 44 -12.96 -5.13 -4.60
N GLY A 45 -11.71 -4.69 -4.74
CA GLY A 45 -11.33 -3.29 -4.91
C GLY A 45 -11.01 -2.90 -6.34
N ALA A 46 -10.65 -1.63 -6.52
CA ALA A 46 -10.06 -1.18 -7.76
C ALA A 46 -8.62 -1.72 -7.88
N GLU A 47 -8.25 -2.20 -9.08
CA GLU A 47 -6.90 -2.66 -9.37
C GLU A 47 -5.90 -1.50 -9.12
N PRO A 48 -4.84 -1.72 -8.32
CA PRO A 48 -3.85 -0.70 -8.04
C PRO A 48 -2.93 -0.49 -9.26
N ASP A 49 -2.53 0.76 -9.52
CA ASP A 49 -1.53 1.09 -10.54
C ASP A 49 -0.12 0.66 -10.09
N LEU A 50 0.11 0.57 -8.77
CA LEU A 50 1.38 0.16 -8.16
C LEU A 50 1.11 -0.51 -6.81
N VAL A 51 1.82 -1.62 -6.55
CA VAL A 51 1.87 -2.29 -5.25
C VAL A 51 3.28 -2.19 -4.67
N LEU A 52 3.37 -1.70 -3.43
CA LEU A 52 4.57 -1.76 -2.60
C LEU A 52 4.37 -2.87 -1.57
N LEU A 53 5.05 -3.99 -1.77
CA LEU A 53 4.91 -5.20 -0.96
C LEU A 53 6.17 -5.43 -0.13
N ASP A 54 6.04 -5.46 1.20
CA ASP A 54 7.08 -6.01 2.06
C ASP A 54 7.16 -7.53 1.86
N LEU A 55 8.38 -8.04 1.71
CA LEU A 55 8.62 -9.46 1.46
C LEU A 55 8.67 -10.29 2.74
N ASN A 56 8.70 -9.64 3.91
CA ASN A 56 8.79 -10.29 5.22
C ASN A 56 7.48 -10.26 6.03
N LEU A 57 6.34 -10.12 5.32
CA LEU A 57 4.98 -10.18 5.87
C LEU A 57 4.62 -11.49 6.56
#